data_AF-A0A956WH20-F1
#
_entry.id   AF-A0A956WH20-F1
#
_cell.length_a   1.000
_cell.length_b   1.000
_cell.length_c   1.000
_cell.angle_alpha   90.00
_cell.angle_beta   90.00
_cell.angle_gamma   90.00
#
_symmetry.space_group_name_H-M   'P 1'
#
loop_
_entity.id
_entity.type
_entity.pdbx_description
1 polymer ?
#
loop_
_entity_poly.entity_id
_entity_poly.type
_entity_poly.pdbx_seq_one_letter_code
_entity_poly.pdbx_strand_id
1 'polypeptide(L)' 'GPFIETREQIAGYYLIEANDLNDAIRLAAKSPSAQLGTVEVRPLKELGPR' A
#
# COMPACT_ATOMS: atom_id res chain seq x y z
N GLY A 1 23.89 -19.32 -4.02
CA GLY A 1 22.41 -19.33 -4.00
C GLY A 1 21.91 -19.45 -2.57
N PRO A 2 20.65 -19.12 -2.25
CA PRO A 2 19.60 -18.53 -3.08
C PRO A 2 19.61 -17.00 -2.99
N PHE A 3 19.25 -16.36 -4.10
CA PHE A 3 19.23 -14.93 -4.30
C PHE A 3 17.82 -14.43 -4.02
N ILE A 4 17.49 -14.11 -2.77
CA ILE A 4 16.39 -13.20 -2.45
C ILE A 4 16.94 -12.21 -1.45
N GLU A 5 17.65 -11.22 -2.00
CA GLU A 5 17.99 -9.99 -1.30
C GLU A 5 16.93 -8.94 -1.67
N THR A 6 15.66 -9.22 -1.41
CA THR A 6 14.66 -8.15 -1.32
C THR A 6 14.44 -7.89 0.16
N ARG A 7 15.20 -6.92 0.68
CA ARG A 7 15.15 -6.41 2.05
C ARG A 7 13.77 -5.85 2.47
N GLU A 8 12.80 -5.83 1.56
CA GLU A 8 11.45 -5.36 1.81
C GLU A 8 10.51 -6.57 1.93
N GLN A 9 10.41 -7.11 3.14
CA GLN A 9 9.35 -8.06 3.48
C GLN A 9 8.03 -7.28 3.47
N ILE A 10 7.04 -7.71 2.68
CA ILE A 10 5.70 -7.12 2.73
C ILE A 10 5.09 -7.48 4.09
N ALA A 11 5.03 -6.50 5.00
CA ALA A 11 4.47 -6.70 6.35
C ALA A 11 2.94 -6.92 6.33
N GLY A 12 2.27 -6.52 5.24
CA GLY A 12 0.83 -6.66 5.04
C GLY A 12 0.32 -5.65 4.01
N TYR A 13 -0.99 -5.64 3.75
CA TYR A 13 -1.66 -4.63 2.93
C TYR A 13 -2.98 -4.21 3.57
N TYR A 14 -3.43 -2.99 3.26
CA TYR A 14 -4.74 -2.47 3.65
C TYR A 14 -5.54 -2.15 2.39
N LEU A 15 -6.85 -2.38 2.44
CA LEU A 15 -7.78 -1.86 1.45
C LEU A 15 -8.58 -0.73 2.08
N ILE A 16 -8.62 0.42 1.42
CA ILE A 16 -9.31 1.62 1.89
C ILE A 16 -10.17 2.19 0.77
N GLU A 17 -11.27 2.82 1.15
CA GLU A 17 -12.03 3.70 0.29
C GLU A 17 -11.53 5.13 0.50
N ALA A 18 -11.31 5.86 -0.60
CA ALA A 18 -10.83 7.23 -0.59
C ALA A 18 -11.47 7.99 -1.76
N ASN A 19 -11.64 9.31 -1.61
CA ASN A 19 -12.27 10.13 -2.64
C ASN A 19 -11.40 10.21 -3.91
N ASP A 20 -10.08 10.28 -3.73
CA ASP A 20 -9.08 10.29 -4.79
C ASP A 20 -7.73 9.76 -4.29
N LEU A 21 -6.73 9.71 -5.18
CA LEU A 21 -5.39 9.22 -4.85
C LEU A 21 -4.68 10.09 -3.79
N ASN A 22 -4.89 11.41 -3.80
CA ASN A 22 -4.26 12.29 -2.81
C ASN A 22 -4.86 12.06 -1.41
N ASP A 23 -6.16 11.82 -1.34
CA ASP A 23 -6.85 11.44 -0.11
C ASP A 23 -6.32 10.09 0.42
N ALA A 24 -6.17 9.09 -0.45
CA ALA A 24 -5.56 7.81 -0.11
C ALA A 24 -4.12 7.95 0.42
N ILE A 25 -3.30 8.82 -0.20
CA ILE A 25 -1.93 9.12 0.27
C ILE A 25 -1.95 9.77 1.65
N ARG A 26 -2.84 10.74 1.90
CA ARG A 26 -2.97 11.39 3.22
C ARG A 26 -3.40 10.40 4.30
N LEU A 27 -4.27 9.44 3.98
CA LEU A 27 -4.66 8.37 4.89
C LEU A 27 -3.49 7.42 5.16
N ALA A 28 -2.78 6.99 4.11
CA ALA A 28 -1.61 6.11 4.22
C ALA A 28 -0.49 6.74 5.07
N ALA A 29 -0.27 8.06 4.93
CA ALA A 29 0.74 8.80 5.71
C ALA A 29 0.46 8.81 7.23
N LYS A 30 -0.77 8.52 7.66
CA LYS A 30 -1.12 8.40 9.08
C LYS A 30 -0.90 6.98 9.63
N SER A 31 -0.60 6.00 8.79
CA SER A 31 -0.36 4.62 9.23
C SER A 31 0.90 4.56 10.10
N PRO A 32 0.86 3.87 11.26
CA PRO A 32 2.06 3.63 12.06
C PRO A 32 3.18 2.95 11.25
N SER A 33 2.83 2.12 10.27
CA SER A 33 3.78 1.43 9.38
C SER A 33 4.57 2.40 8.49
N ALA A 34 4.02 3.58 8.17
CA ALA A 34 4.74 4.61 7.42
C ALA A 34 5.90 5.23 8.21
N GLN A 35 5.94 5.05 9.54
CA GLN A 35 7.06 5.49 10.37
C GLN A 35 8.21 4.48 10.39
N LEU A 36 7.94 3.21 10.05
CA LEU A 36 8.89 2.10 10.15
C LEU A 36 9.44 1.65 8.79
N GLY A 37 8.93 2.20 7.69
CA GLY A 37 9.32 1.84 6.34
C GLY A 37 8.51 2.60 5.28
N THR A 38 8.41 2.01 4.10
CA THR A 38 7.71 2.60 2.95
C THR A 38 6.29 2.04 2.85
N VAL A 39 5.33 2.90 2.48
CA VAL A 39 3.96 2.49 2.12
C VAL A 39 3.72 2.82 0.65
N GLU A 40 3.40 1.80 -0.15
CA GLU A 40 3.01 1.95 -1.56
C GLU A 40 1.48 2.08 -1.66
N VAL A 41 1.00 3.16 -2.27
CA VAL A 41 -0.43 3.38 -2.50
C VAL A 41 -0.75 3.06 -3.96
N ARG A 42 -1.60 2.05 -4.18
CA ARG A 42 -2.01 1.61 -5.52
C ARG A 42 -3.54 1.71 -5.68
N PRO A 43 -4.05 2.43 -6.68
CA PRO A 43 -5.47 2.38 -6.98
C PRO A 43 -5.84 1.00 -7.51
N LEU A 44 -6.92 0.42 -6.98
CA LEU A 44 -7.53 -0.76 -7.57
C LEU A 44 -8.49 -0.32 -8.66
N LYS A 45 -8.36 -0.93 -9.84
CA LYS A 45 -9.43 -0.86 -10.84
C LYS A 45 -10.52 -1.80 -10.36
N GLU A 46 -11.77 -1.32 -10.30
CA GLU A 46 -12.90 -2.23 -10.16
C GLU A 46 -12.82 -3.24 -11.31
N LEU A 47 -12.74 -4.53 -10.96
CA LEU A 47 -13.01 -5.59 -11.93
C LEU A 47 -14.47 -5.37 -12.35
N GLY A 48 -14.68 -5.15 -13.65
CA GLY A 48 -16.00 -4.93 -14.24
C GLY A 48 -17.03 -5.99 -13.82
N PRO A 49 -18.31 -5.73 -14.07
CA PRO A 49 -19.43 -6.37 -13.37
C PRO A 49 -19.33 -7.90 -13.38
N ARG A 50 -19.66 -8.50 -12.21
CA ARG A 50 -19.86 -9.94 -12.04
C ARG A 50 -20.97 -10.48 -12.93
#